data_AF-A0AAD9K5J5-F1
#
_entry.id   AF-A0AAD9K5J5-F1
#
_cell.length_a   1.000
_cell.length_b   1.000
_cell.length_c   1.000
_cell.angle_alpha   90.00
_cell.angle_beta   90.00
_cell.angle_gamma   90.00
#
_symmetry.space_group_name_H-M   'P 1'
#
loop_
_entity.id
_entity.type
_entity.pdbx_description
1 polymer ?
#
loop_
_entity_poly.entity_id
_entity_poly.type
_entity_poly.pdbx_seq_one_letter_code
_entity_poly.pdbx_strand_id
1 'polypeptide(L)'
;MIKPKDIVLSYLGKSFTKHVFTFFADLFVIDVGLKPSFLLDYVSTDFHKVDLAIVTLHKNGYLKNRLRVLQVDNFEIFIFNTTHLLQHLEEVRGNMCLFINVSTSAKTPRVLHSSTSNELVDNIFSCLDAVMSTASTGALDDPLQINPHNSVNRTTLYGILLGYPIIYWYETKEEAMEKGETDTCLSLVPIRVHKLTAQFKKSSQKPFSDILDILNGRKCVVYSFSHPVDCTVVESNLQKWKIQLNYLVEPLVDISLHHEVNDTCMETIVL
;
A
#
# COMPACT_ATOMS: atom_id res chain seq x y z
N MET A 1 -25.27 19.46 5.69
CA MET A 1 -24.31 18.35 5.51
C MET A 1 -22.98 18.97 5.17
N ILE A 2 -21.91 18.67 5.92
CA ILE A 2 -20.58 19.25 5.70
C ILE A 2 -19.96 18.55 4.49
N LYS A 3 -19.48 19.29 3.48
CA LYS A 3 -18.89 18.66 2.29
C LYS A 3 -17.64 17.86 2.67
N PRO A 4 -17.35 16.74 1.97
CA PRO A 4 -16.21 15.88 2.34
C PRO A 4 -14.87 16.64 2.28
N LYS A 5 -14.69 17.52 1.29
CA LYS A 5 -13.50 18.38 1.19
C LYS A 5 -13.32 19.28 2.43
N ASP A 6 -14.41 19.83 2.95
CA ASP A 6 -14.35 20.75 4.09
C ASP A 6 -13.96 20.00 5.37
N ILE A 7 -14.41 18.74 5.52
CA ILE A 7 -13.97 17.83 6.59
C ILE A 7 -12.46 17.60 6.51
N VAL A 8 -11.95 17.20 5.35
CA VAL A 8 -10.51 16.93 5.19
C VAL A 8 -9.67 18.17 5.52
N LEU A 9 -10.08 19.35 5.03
CA LEU A 9 -9.33 20.58 5.25
C LEU A 9 -9.44 21.12 6.69
N SER A 10 -10.51 20.82 7.42
CA SER A 10 -10.63 21.22 8.82
C SER A 10 -9.66 20.46 9.73
N TYR A 11 -9.36 19.20 9.40
CA TYR A 11 -8.42 18.37 10.17
C TYR A 11 -6.97 18.47 9.67
N LEU A 12 -6.77 18.36 8.35
CA LEU A 12 -5.43 18.27 7.74
C LEU A 12 -4.84 19.63 7.32
N GLY A 13 -5.64 20.69 7.40
CA GLY A 13 -5.21 22.05 7.12
C GLY A 13 -5.15 22.41 5.63
N LYS A 14 -4.88 23.70 5.36
CA LYS A 14 -4.93 24.28 4.01
C LYS A 14 -3.83 23.77 3.07
N SER A 15 -2.67 23.38 3.61
CA SER A 15 -1.57 22.78 2.82
C SER A 15 -2.01 21.52 2.08
N PHE A 16 -3.01 20.82 2.60
CA PHE A 16 -3.58 19.61 2.00
C PHE A 16 -4.45 19.87 0.77
N THR A 17 -4.83 21.13 0.48
CA THR A 17 -5.77 21.48 -0.60
C THR A 17 -5.40 20.90 -1.96
N LYS A 18 -4.10 20.85 -2.30
CA LYS A 18 -3.61 20.31 -3.57
C LYS A 18 -3.67 18.77 -3.64
N HIS A 19 -3.82 18.09 -2.50
CA HIS A 19 -3.80 16.63 -2.37
C HIS A 19 -5.18 16.02 -2.08
N VAL A 20 -6.19 16.84 -1.80
CA VAL A 20 -7.56 16.37 -1.50
C VAL A 20 -8.09 15.37 -2.52
N PHE A 21 -7.82 15.60 -3.81
CA PHE A 21 -8.28 14.70 -4.87
C PHE A 21 -7.60 13.34 -4.81
N THR A 22 -6.27 13.32 -4.71
CA THR A 22 -5.49 12.07 -4.60
C THR A 22 -5.89 11.31 -3.34
N PHE A 23 -6.00 12.02 -2.21
CA PHE A 23 -6.45 11.44 -0.95
C PHE A 23 -7.83 10.77 -1.07
N PHE A 24 -8.82 11.42 -1.69
CA PHE A 24 -10.12 10.79 -1.90
C PHE A 24 -10.07 9.59 -2.83
N ALA A 25 -9.21 9.62 -3.86
CA ALA A 25 -9.00 8.46 -4.72
C ALA A 25 -8.43 7.28 -3.91
N ASP A 26 -7.42 7.53 -3.06
CA ASP A 26 -6.81 6.51 -2.20
C ASP A 26 -7.80 5.92 -1.20
N LEU A 27 -8.58 6.77 -0.51
CA LEU A 27 -9.60 6.31 0.42
C LEU A 27 -10.64 5.46 -0.28
N PHE A 28 -11.09 5.90 -1.46
CA PHE A 28 -12.09 5.16 -2.21
C PHE A 28 -11.57 3.79 -2.64
N VAL A 29 -10.38 3.68 -3.25
CA VAL A 29 -9.83 2.39 -3.71
C VAL A 29 -9.61 1.40 -2.57
N ILE A 30 -9.30 1.88 -1.36
CA ILE A 30 -9.15 1.04 -0.17
C ILE A 30 -10.50 0.62 0.40
N ASP A 31 -11.45 1.55 0.43
CA ASP A 31 -12.79 1.27 0.94
C ASP A 31 -13.55 0.25 0.09
N VAL A 32 -13.31 0.24 -1.23
CA VAL A 32 -13.85 -0.79 -2.14
C VAL A 32 -12.98 -2.05 -2.24
N GLY A 33 -11.82 -2.08 -1.56
CA GLY A 33 -10.95 -3.26 -1.51
C GLY A 33 -10.05 -3.50 -2.73
N LEU A 34 -9.85 -2.50 -3.59
CA LEU A 34 -8.88 -2.59 -4.69
C LEU A 34 -7.43 -2.52 -4.22
N LYS A 35 -7.20 -1.97 -3.02
CA LYS A 35 -5.90 -1.91 -2.37
C LYS A 35 -6.05 -2.16 -0.88
N PRO A 36 -5.14 -2.92 -0.24
CA PRO A 36 -5.24 -3.20 1.19
C PRO A 36 -4.98 -1.93 2.04
N SER A 37 -4.02 -1.10 1.63
CA SER A 37 -3.70 0.17 2.30
C SER A 37 -3.02 1.18 1.37
N PHE A 38 -2.82 2.41 1.84
CA PHE A 38 -1.87 3.35 1.23
C PHE A 38 -1.03 4.05 2.28
N LEU A 39 0.16 4.48 1.86
CA LEU A 39 1.06 5.35 2.60
C LEU A 39 0.71 6.82 2.31
N LEU A 40 0.48 7.60 3.36
CA LEU A 40 0.25 9.04 3.26
C LEU A 40 1.58 9.80 3.22
N ASP A 41 2.10 10.05 2.03
CA ASP A 41 3.40 10.70 1.79
C ASP A 41 3.29 12.15 1.25
N TYR A 42 2.07 12.67 1.13
CA TYR A 42 1.81 13.98 0.51
C TYR A 42 2.27 15.18 1.34
N VAL A 43 2.03 15.10 2.66
CA VAL A 43 2.25 16.19 3.62
C VAL A 43 2.50 15.56 4.99
N SER A 44 3.52 16.03 5.69
CA SER A 44 3.72 15.68 7.10
C SER A 44 2.50 16.15 7.92
N THR A 45 1.82 15.22 8.55
CA THR A 45 0.64 15.50 9.37
C THR A 45 0.63 14.60 10.61
N ASP A 46 -0.11 15.03 11.62
CA ASP A 46 -0.41 14.24 12.80
C ASP A 46 -1.38 13.11 12.44
N PHE A 47 -1.00 11.86 12.74
CA PHE A 47 -1.81 10.68 12.43
C PHE A 47 -3.14 10.64 13.18
N HIS A 48 -3.24 11.27 14.37
CA HIS A 48 -4.53 11.43 15.06
C HIS A 48 -5.48 12.34 14.29
N LYS A 49 -4.98 13.38 13.63
CA LYS A 49 -5.81 14.25 12.78
C LYS A 49 -6.29 13.52 11.53
N VAL A 50 -5.44 12.65 10.97
CA VAL A 50 -5.83 11.75 9.87
C VAL A 50 -6.96 10.85 10.32
N ASP A 51 -6.81 10.17 11.46
CA ASP A 51 -7.85 9.28 12.00
C ASP A 51 -9.19 10.00 12.22
N LEU A 52 -9.16 11.19 12.86
CA LEU A 52 -10.35 12.01 13.05
C LEU A 52 -11.02 12.42 11.74
N ALA A 53 -10.25 12.74 10.70
CA ALA A 53 -10.78 13.05 9.37
C ALA A 53 -11.48 11.82 8.77
N ILE A 54 -10.86 10.64 8.84
CA ILE A 54 -11.42 9.37 8.34
C ILE A 54 -12.70 8.99 9.08
N VAL A 55 -12.68 9.03 10.42
CA VAL A 55 -13.84 8.76 11.26
C VAL A 55 -14.99 9.70 10.93
N THR A 56 -14.69 10.99 10.72
CA THR A 56 -15.71 11.99 10.37
C THR A 56 -16.27 11.77 8.97
N LEU A 57 -15.45 11.41 7.98
CA LEU A 57 -15.91 11.05 6.64
C LEU A 57 -16.85 9.84 6.68
N HIS A 58 -16.49 8.79 7.41
CA HIS A 58 -17.32 7.60 7.58
C HIS A 58 -18.65 7.91 8.29
N LYS A 59 -18.62 8.66 9.40
CA LYS A 59 -19.83 9.08 10.13
C LYS A 59 -20.80 9.93 9.29
N ASN A 60 -20.29 10.66 8.30
CA ASN A 60 -21.10 11.43 7.35
C ASN A 60 -21.54 10.62 6.12
N GLY A 61 -21.22 9.32 6.05
CA GLY A 61 -21.62 8.44 4.95
C GLY A 61 -20.88 8.67 3.65
N TYR A 62 -19.67 9.24 3.70
CA TYR A 62 -18.79 9.39 2.54
C TYR A 62 -17.92 8.16 2.28
N LEU A 63 -17.78 7.29 3.27
CA LEU A 63 -17.11 6.00 3.19
C LEU A 63 -18.12 4.92 3.57
N LYS A 64 -18.06 3.78 2.89
CA LYS A 64 -18.86 2.58 3.17
C LYS A 64 -18.37 1.87 4.43
N ASN A 65 -17.06 1.73 4.58
CA ASN A 65 -16.45 1.08 5.73
C ASN A 65 -15.65 2.09 6.56
N ARG A 66 -15.44 1.72 7.82
CA ARG A 66 -14.53 2.44 8.68
C ARG A 66 -13.10 2.03 8.38
N LEU A 67 -12.40 2.89 7.66
CA LEU A 67 -10.96 2.77 7.47
C LEU A 67 -10.22 3.07 8.78
N ARG A 68 -9.03 2.49 8.94
CA ARG A 68 -8.17 2.62 10.12
C ARG A 68 -6.84 3.26 9.74
N VAL A 69 -6.21 3.92 10.70
CA VAL A 69 -4.89 4.53 10.56
C VAL A 69 -3.87 3.73 11.35
N LEU A 70 -2.73 3.42 10.74
CA LEU A 70 -1.57 2.76 11.33
C LEU A 70 -0.35 3.68 11.17
N GLN A 71 0.33 4.00 12.26
CA GLN A 71 1.62 4.67 12.23
C GLN A 71 2.74 3.65 12.41
N VAL A 72 3.77 3.71 11.55
CA VAL A 72 4.98 2.89 11.63
C VAL A 72 6.15 3.78 12.06
N ASP A 73 6.98 3.31 12.98
CA ASP A 73 8.21 3.97 13.46
C ASP A 73 8.03 5.42 13.96
N ASN A 74 6.80 5.83 14.31
CA ASN A 74 6.39 7.21 14.65
C ASN A 74 6.37 8.22 13.49
N PHE A 75 6.57 7.79 12.24
CA PHE A 75 6.69 8.71 11.11
C PHE A 75 5.69 8.38 10.00
N GLU A 76 5.72 7.15 9.47
CA GLU A 76 4.96 6.78 8.30
C GLU A 76 3.51 6.43 8.65
N ILE A 77 2.56 7.03 7.93
CA ILE A 77 1.14 6.86 8.21
C ILE A 77 0.51 6.04 7.09
N PHE A 78 0.02 4.86 7.42
CA PHE A 78 -0.79 4.02 6.55
C PHE A 78 -2.27 4.16 6.89
N ILE A 79 -3.11 4.16 5.86
CA ILE A 79 -4.56 4.04 6.03
C ILE A 79 -5.01 2.78 5.32
N PHE A 80 -5.85 1.98 5.97
CA PHE A 80 -6.20 0.65 5.49
C PHE A 80 -7.65 0.29 5.84
N ASN A 81 -8.20 -0.67 5.09
CA ASN A 81 -9.43 -1.36 5.46
C ASN A 81 -9.04 -2.67 6.15
N THR A 82 -9.47 -2.88 7.40
CA THR A 82 -9.09 -4.07 8.20
C THR A 82 -9.41 -5.38 7.49
N THR A 83 -10.61 -5.51 6.92
CA THR A 83 -11.03 -6.74 6.25
C THR A 83 -10.17 -7.03 5.02
N HIS A 84 -9.93 -6.01 4.19
CA HIS A 84 -9.12 -6.19 2.98
C HIS A 84 -7.64 -6.39 3.28
N LEU A 85 -7.11 -5.74 4.33
CA LEU A 85 -5.74 -5.98 4.78
C LEU A 85 -5.57 -7.41 5.30
N LEU A 86 -6.48 -7.92 6.14
CA LEU A 86 -6.44 -9.31 6.60
C LEU A 86 -6.47 -10.31 5.44
N GLN A 87 -7.39 -10.10 4.50
CA GLN A 87 -7.47 -10.96 3.32
C GLN A 87 -6.18 -10.92 2.50
N HIS A 88 -5.64 -9.72 2.25
CA HIS A 88 -4.39 -9.56 1.52
C HIS A 88 -3.24 -10.28 2.21
N LEU A 89 -3.12 -10.12 3.53
CA LEU A 89 -2.10 -10.77 4.32
C LEU A 89 -2.17 -12.30 4.15
N GLU A 90 -3.35 -12.91 4.22
CA GLU A 90 -3.53 -14.35 3.98
C GLU A 90 -3.14 -14.77 2.55
N GLU A 91 -3.41 -13.91 1.54
CA GLU A 91 -2.95 -14.13 0.17
C GLU A 91 -1.43 -14.08 0.04
N VAL A 92 -0.75 -13.21 0.81
CA VAL A 92 0.72 -13.18 0.89
C VAL A 92 1.25 -14.49 1.47
N ARG A 93 0.65 -15.03 2.54
CA ARG A 93 0.96 -16.38 3.07
C ARG A 93 0.72 -17.47 2.02
N GLY A 94 -0.29 -17.30 1.18
CA GLY A 94 -0.63 -18.16 0.05
C GLY A 94 0.33 -18.06 -1.15
N ASN A 95 1.44 -17.34 -1.06
CA ASN A 95 2.43 -17.13 -2.13
C ASN A 95 1.89 -16.34 -3.35
N MET A 96 0.95 -15.40 -3.16
CA MET A 96 0.54 -14.50 -4.24
C MET A 96 1.62 -13.46 -4.59
N CYS A 97 2.42 -13.05 -3.61
CA CYS A 97 3.51 -12.10 -3.81
C CYS A 97 4.84 -12.79 -4.10
N LEU A 98 5.68 -12.15 -4.91
CA LEU A 98 7.05 -12.55 -5.18
C LEU A 98 8.01 -11.68 -4.36
N PHE A 99 8.91 -12.31 -3.61
CA PHE A 99 9.96 -11.59 -2.91
C PHE A 99 11.26 -11.64 -3.71
N ILE A 100 11.89 -10.49 -3.92
CA ILE A 100 13.17 -10.36 -4.62
C ILE A 100 14.23 -9.95 -3.62
N ASN A 101 15.22 -10.82 -3.44
CA ASN A 101 16.43 -10.54 -2.69
C ASN A 101 17.29 -9.55 -3.47
N VAL A 102 17.54 -8.41 -2.85
CA VAL A 102 18.38 -7.33 -3.37
C VAL A 102 19.54 -6.99 -2.42
N SER A 103 19.89 -7.88 -1.49
CA SER A 103 21.07 -7.73 -0.63
C SER A 103 22.35 -7.57 -1.46
N THR A 104 23.32 -6.81 -0.96
CA THR A 104 24.65 -6.71 -1.59
C THR A 104 25.30 -8.09 -1.75
N SER A 105 25.19 -8.94 -0.73
CA SER A 105 25.61 -10.35 -0.75
C SER A 105 25.07 -11.16 -1.93
N ALA A 106 23.91 -10.77 -2.49
CA ALA A 106 23.30 -11.46 -3.62
C ALA A 106 23.98 -11.20 -4.97
N LYS A 107 24.76 -10.11 -5.09
CA LYS A 107 25.41 -9.56 -6.31
C LYS A 107 24.47 -9.16 -7.44
N THR A 108 23.38 -9.89 -7.65
CA THR A 108 22.33 -9.62 -8.62
C THR A 108 20.96 -9.91 -8.00
N PRO A 109 19.92 -9.14 -8.35
CA PRO A 109 18.58 -9.40 -7.84
C PRO A 109 18.10 -10.81 -8.19
N ARG A 110 17.50 -11.49 -7.22
CA ARG A 110 17.02 -12.86 -7.40
C ARG A 110 15.78 -13.14 -6.57
N VAL A 111 14.93 -14.02 -7.04
CA VAL A 111 13.76 -14.48 -6.29
C VAL A 111 14.21 -15.18 -5.00
N LEU A 112 13.60 -14.85 -3.87
CA LEU A 112 13.84 -15.55 -2.61
C LEU A 112 13.26 -16.96 -2.66
N HIS A 113 13.95 -17.89 -2.01
CA HIS A 113 13.45 -19.24 -1.83
C HIS A 113 12.17 -19.23 -0.99
N SER A 114 11.20 -20.07 -1.31
CA SER A 114 9.86 -20.06 -0.68
C SER A 114 9.90 -20.23 0.83
N SER A 115 10.81 -21.05 1.36
CA SER A 115 10.98 -21.22 2.81
C SER A 115 11.36 -19.92 3.52
N THR A 116 12.27 -19.14 2.94
CA THR A 116 12.70 -17.84 3.49
C THR A 116 11.58 -16.81 3.36
N SER A 117 10.88 -16.79 2.23
CA SER A 117 9.71 -15.91 2.04
C SER A 117 8.64 -16.17 3.10
N ASN A 118 8.35 -17.44 3.41
CA ASN A 118 7.37 -17.79 4.45
C ASN A 118 7.78 -17.28 5.84
N GLU A 119 9.05 -17.47 6.22
CA GLU A 119 9.57 -16.98 7.51
C GLU A 119 9.48 -15.45 7.61
N LEU A 120 9.82 -14.73 6.53
CA LEU A 120 9.69 -13.27 6.48
C LEU A 120 8.24 -12.82 6.65
N VAL A 121 7.32 -13.51 5.97
CA VAL A 121 5.89 -13.26 6.09
C VAL A 121 5.45 -13.49 7.53
N ASP A 122 5.80 -14.62 8.16
CA ASP A 122 5.42 -14.92 9.53
C ASP A 122 5.98 -13.90 10.55
N ASN A 123 7.20 -13.41 10.35
CA ASN A 123 7.79 -12.35 11.17
C ASN A 123 7.01 -11.02 11.03
N ILE A 124 6.65 -10.64 9.81
CA ILE A 124 5.85 -9.43 9.55
C ILE A 124 4.46 -9.58 10.12
N PHE A 125 3.84 -10.74 9.98
CA PHE A 125 2.55 -11.04 10.59
C PHE A 125 2.60 -10.96 12.10
N SER A 126 3.64 -11.52 12.74
CA SER A 126 3.80 -11.43 14.19
C SER A 126 3.90 -9.97 14.66
N CYS A 127 4.53 -9.09 13.85
CA CYS A 127 4.55 -7.65 14.11
C CYS A 127 3.17 -7.00 13.95
N LEU A 128 2.36 -7.48 12.99
CA LEU A 128 1.02 -6.97 12.71
C LEU A 128 -0.06 -7.60 13.62
N ASP A 129 0.18 -8.76 14.23
CA ASP A 129 -0.83 -9.51 15.00
C ASP A 129 -1.39 -8.70 16.18
N ALA A 130 -0.58 -7.86 16.81
CA ALA A 130 -1.03 -6.94 17.85
C ALA A 130 -2.02 -5.88 17.30
N VAL A 131 -1.80 -5.42 16.07
CA VAL A 131 -2.65 -4.46 15.33
C VAL A 131 -3.93 -5.17 14.86
N MET A 132 -3.81 -6.40 14.37
CA MET A 132 -4.94 -7.16 13.83
C MET A 132 -5.86 -7.67 14.93
N SER A 133 -5.32 -8.07 16.08
CA SER A 133 -6.11 -8.52 17.24
C SER A 133 -6.93 -7.38 17.87
N THR A 134 -6.35 -6.18 17.92
CA THR A 134 -7.05 -4.98 18.39
C THR A 134 -8.07 -4.46 17.38
N ALA A 135 -7.79 -4.59 16.08
CA ALA A 135 -8.74 -4.23 15.03
C ALA A 135 -9.94 -5.19 14.95
N SER A 136 -9.74 -6.49 15.22
CA SER A 136 -10.78 -7.54 15.12
C SER A 136 -11.74 -7.55 16.30
N THR A 137 -11.30 -7.09 17.48
CA THR A 137 -12.12 -7.07 18.69
C THR A 137 -13.04 -5.83 18.79
N GLY A 138 -12.89 -4.86 17.89
CA GLY A 138 -13.68 -3.62 17.89
C GLY A 138 -13.50 -2.76 19.15
N ALA A 139 -12.55 -3.13 20.02
CA ALA A 139 -12.46 -2.64 21.39
C ALA A 139 -11.67 -1.33 21.54
N LEU A 140 -10.94 -0.91 20.50
CA LEU A 140 -10.23 0.38 20.48
C LEU A 140 -10.55 1.11 19.19
N ASP A 141 -11.19 2.27 19.35
CA ASP A 141 -11.47 3.24 18.29
C ASP A 141 -10.23 4.04 17.87
N ASP A 142 -9.14 3.88 18.61
CA ASP A 142 -7.93 4.66 18.47
C ASP A 142 -7.10 4.26 17.23
N PRO A 143 -6.35 5.21 16.67
CA PRO A 143 -5.37 4.90 15.64
C PRO A 143 -4.27 3.99 16.20
N LEU A 144 -3.72 3.15 15.33
CA LEU A 144 -2.81 2.08 15.70
C LEU A 144 -1.37 2.53 15.47
N GLN A 145 -0.46 1.99 16.26
CA GLN A 145 0.96 2.26 16.12
C GLN A 145 1.76 0.98 16.26
N ILE A 146 2.77 0.81 15.40
CA ILE A 146 3.80 -0.21 15.52
C ILE A 146 5.18 0.40 15.43
N ASN A 147 6.12 -0.20 16.14
CA ASN A 147 7.54 0.08 16.03
C ASN A 147 8.21 -1.27 15.75
N PRO A 148 8.32 -1.69 14.46
CA PRO A 148 8.88 -2.98 14.10
C PRO A 148 10.31 -3.14 14.64
N HIS A 149 10.65 -4.35 15.07
CA HIS A 149 12.01 -4.66 15.52
C HIS A 149 13.02 -4.38 14.39
N ASN A 150 14.28 -4.11 14.74
CA ASN A 150 15.32 -3.77 13.76
C ASN A 150 15.57 -4.84 12.70
N SER A 151 15.32 -6.10 13.05
CA SER A 151 15.38 -7.25 12.15
C SER A 151 14.24 -7.31 11.12
N VAL A 152 13.20 -6.47 11.24
CA VAL A 152 12.14 -6.38 10.23
C VAL A 152 12.62 -5.44 9.11
N ASN A 153 12.64 -5.93 7.88
CA ASN A 153 12.92 -5.09 6.72
C ASN A 153 11.73 -4.15 6.43
N ARG A 154 11.93 -2.84 6.58
CA ARG A 154 10.86 -1.82 6.44
C ARG A 154 10.34 -1.75 5.01
N THR A 155 11.22 -1.83 4.02
CA THR A 155 10.83 -1.87 2.60
C THR A 155 9.95 -3.08 2.30
N THR A 156 10.27 -4.25 2.86
CA THR A 156 9.43 -5.45 2.73
C THR A 156 8.08 -5.26 3.42
N LEU A 157 8.06 -4.74 4.65
CA LEU A 157 6.82 -4.41 5.36
C LEU A 157 5.94 -3.46 4.55
N TYR A 158 6.52 -2.38 3.99
CA TYR A 158 5.77 -1.41 3.19
C TYR A 158 5.25 -2.04 1.89
N GLY A 159 6.05 -2.86 1.20
CA GLY A 159 5.60 -3.57 0.01
C GLY A 159 4.40 -4.48 0.28
N ILE A 160 4.41 -5.18 1.42
CA ILE A 160 3.27 -5.99 1.88
C ILE A 160 2.07 -5.09 2.20
N LEU A 161 2.23 -4.06 3.04
CA LEU A 161 1.13 -3.19 3.42
C LEU A 161 0.48 -2.52 2.21
N LEU A 162 1.28 -2.09 1.22
CA LEU A 162 0.81 -1.44 -0.01
C LEU A 162 0.18 -2.42 -1.02
N GLY A 163 0.24 -3.73 -0.79
CA GLY A 163 -0.32 -4.73 -1.68
C GLY A 163 0.45 -4.93 -2.97
N TYR A 164 1.77 -4.72 -2.96
CA TYR A 164 2.57 -4.92 -4.16
C TYR A 164 2.73 -6.41 -4.50
N PRO A 165 2.56 -6.79 -5.78
CA PRO A 165 2.74 -8.18 -6.19
C PRO A 165 4.22 -8.60 -6.16
N ILE A 166 5.14 -7.64 -6.24
CA ILE A 166 6.58 -7.82 -6.21
C ILE A 166 7.13 -6.99 -5.06
N ILE A 167 7.86 -7.63 -4.15
CA ILE A 167 8.30 -7.05 -2.89
C ILE A 167 9.81 -7.22 -2.79
N TYR A 168 10.52 -6.11 -2.55
CA TYR A 168 11.95 -6.18 -2.33
C TYR A 168 12.26 -6.55 -0.89
N TRP A 169 13.30 -7.35 -0.73
CA TRP A 169 13.86 -7.73 0.54
C TRP A 169 15.38 -7.64 0.47
N TYR A 170 15.98 -7.16 1.54
CA TYR A 170 17.42 -7.17 1.74
C TYR A 170 17.74 -7.47 3.20
N GLU A 171 18.96 -7.97 3.43
CA GLU A 171 19.52 -8.18 4.77
C GLU A 171 19.49 -6.86 5.54
N THR A 172 18.98 -6.89 6.76
CA THR A 172 18.80 -5.67 7.56
C THR A 172 20.14 -5.02 7.88
N LYS A 173 20.13 -3.73 8.24
CA LYS A 173 21.36 -2.97 8.52
C LYS A 173 22.22 -3.60 9.61
N GLU A 174 21.63 -4.25 10.61
CA GLU A 174 22.38 -4.98 11.64
C GLU A 174 23.15 -6.16 11.03
N GLU A 175 22.46 -7.00 10.25
CA GLU A 175 23.05 -8.14 9.54
C GLU A 175 24.09 -7.71 8.49
N ALA A 176 23.83 -6.61 7.79
CA ALA A 176 24.71 -6.06 6.77
C ALA A 176 25.97 -5.43 7.39
N MET A 177 25.83 -4.70 8.52
CA MET A 177 26.98 -4.13 9.24
C MET A 177 27.91 -5.20 9.79
N GLU A 178 27.39 -6.33 10.29
CA GLU A 178 28.20 -7.48 10.70
C GLU A 178 29.03 -8.05 9.54
N LYS A 179 28.56 -7.87 8.30
CA LYS A 179 29.21 -8.35 7.07
C LYS A 179 29.99 -7.25 6.32
N GLY A 180 29.98 -6.01 6.81
CA GLY A 180 30.63 -4.86 6.14
C GLY A 180 29.94 -4.39 4.86
N GLU A 181 28.63 -4.66 4.71
CA GLU A 181 27.82 -4.28 3.55
C GLU A 181 26.99 -3.02 3.85
N THR A 182 26.95 -2.05 2.93
CA THR A 182 26.25 -0.77 3.15
C THR A 182 25.16 -0.44 2.13
N ASP A 183 25.13 -1.14 0.99
CA ASP A 183 24.23 -0.86 -0.14
C ASP A 183 23.35 -2.07 -0.49
N THR A 184 22.50 -1.91 -1.51
CA THR A 184 21.75 -2.99 -2.15
C THR A 184 22.34 -3.31 -3.52
N CYS A 185 22.06 -4.49 -4.07
CA CYS A 185 22.48 -4.84 -5.43
C CYS A 185 21.61 -4.21 -6.53
N LEU A 186 20.81 -3.18 -6.22
CA LEU A 186 19.96 -2.48 -7.19
C LEU A 186 20.64 -1.28 -7.86
N SER A 187 21.79 -0.84 -7.35
CA SER A 187 22.53 0.26 -7.93
C SER A 187 22.84 0.00 -9.41
N LEU A 188 22.36 0.89 -10.29
CA LEU A 188 22.51 0.82 -11.75
C LEU A 188 21.91 -0.44 -12.38
N VAL A 189 20.95 -1.09 -11.71
CA VAL A 189 20.20 -2.20 -12.29
C VAL A 189 19.01 -1.64 -13.07
N PRO A 190 18.83 -2.02 -14.36
CA PRO A 190 17.65 -1.66 -15.11
C PRO A 190 16.38 -2.19 -14.44
N ILE A 191 15.41 -1.30 -14.22
CA ILE A 191 14.10 -1.67 -13.68
C ILE A 191 12.98 -1.46 -14.70
N ARG A 192 11.97 -2.30 -14.60
CA ARG A 192 10.68 -2.16 -15.27
C ARG A 192 9.69 -1.59 -14.27
N VAL A 193 9.04 -0.48 -14.64
CA VAL A 193 8.04 0.19 -13.79
C VAL A 193 6.64 -0.12 -14.29
N HIS A 194 5.79 -0.57 -13.38
CA HIS A 194 4.38 -0.84 -13.62
C HIS A 194 3.54 0.25 -12.97
N LYS A 195 2.65 0.87 -13.75
CA LYS A 195 1.67 1.83 -13.25
C LYS A 195 0.27 1.35 -13.57
N LEU A 196 -0.54 1.18 -12.54
CA LEU A 196 -1.96 0.89 -12.67
C LEU A 196 -2.74 2.16 -12.33
N THR A 197 -3.51 2.66 -13.29
CA THR A 197 -4.29 3.88 -13.15
C THR A 197 -5.78 3.55 -13.14
N ALA A 198 -6.50 4.02 -12.13
CA ALA A 198 -7.95 4.01 -12.10
C ALA A 198 -8.50 5.28 -12.74
N GLN A 199 -9.53 5.12 -13.57
CA GLN A 199 -10.40 6.20 -14.02
C GLN A 199 -11.76 6.05 -13.35
N PHE A 200 -12.20 7.11 -12.67
CA PHE A 200 -13.45 7.12 -11.92
C PHE A 200 -14.60 7.68 -12.74
N LYS A 201 -15.77 7.08 -12.58
CA LYS A 201 -17.03 7.51 -13.18
C LYS A 201 -17.98 7.97 -12.08
N LYS A 202 -18.88 8.87 -12.45
CA LYS A 202 -19.94 9.32 -11.57
C LYS A 202 -20.85 8.14 -11.19
N SER A 203 -21.13 8.03 -9.90
CA SER A 203 -22.11 7.09 -9.36
C SER A 203 -23.29 7.82 -8.74
N SER A 204 -24.50 7.33 -8.99
CA SER A 204 -25.69 7.75 -8.26
C SER A 204 -25.88 6.97 -6.96
N GLN A 205 -25.04 5.97 -6.68
CA GLN A 205 -25.19 5.11 -5.52
C GLN A 205 -24.46 5.69 -4.30
N LYS A 206 -25.17 5.71 -3.16
CA LYS A 206 -24.55 5.95 -1.86
C LYS A 206 -24.02 4.62 -1.30
N PRO A 207 -22.97 4.62 -0.46
CA PRO A 207 -22.26 5.77 0.12
C PRO A 207 -20.97 6.14 -0.64
N PHE A 208 -21.04 6.70 -1.85
CA PHE A 208 -19.85 7.24 -2.53
C PHE A 208 -20.13 8.42 -3.46
N SER A 209 -21.39 8.74 -3.74
CA SER A 209 -21.79 9.73 -4.76
C SER A 209 -21.02 11.05 -4.67
N ASP A 210 -20.81 11.59 -3.46
CA ASP A 210 -20.12 12.87 -3.28
C ASP A 210 -18.60 12.77 -3.51
N ILE A 211 -17.95 11.67 -3.08
CA ILE A 211 -16.54 11.42 -3.39
C ILE A 211 -16.36 11.13 -4.88
N LEU A 212 -17.23 10.32 -5.48
CA LEU A 212 -17.17 9.98 -6.90
C LEU A 212 -17.50 11.18 -7.79
N ASP A 213 -18.34 12.11 -7.36
CA ASP A 213 -18.54 13.39 -8.05
C ASP A 213 -17.25 14.24 -8.08
N ILE A 214 -16.47 14.21 -6.99
CA ILE A 214 -15.16 14.88 -6.92
C ILE A 214 -14.14 14.20 -7.86
N LEU A 215 -14.19 12.87 -7.95
CA LEU A 215 -13.25 12.06 -8.74
C LEU A 215 -13.66 11.88 -10.21
N ASN A 216 -14.91 12.18 -10.58
CA ASN A 216 -15.46 11.87 -11.89
C ASN A 216 -14.61 12.40 -13.05
N GLY A 217 -14.29 11.52 -14.00
CA GLY A 217 -13.47 11.83 -15.17
C GLY A 217 -11.98 11.99 -14.88
N ARG A 218 -11.55 11.87 -13.62
CA ARG A 218 -10.14 11.94 -13.22
C ARG A 218 -9.50 10.56 -13.28
N LYS A 219 -8.19 10.59 -13.51
CA LYS A 219 -7.31 9.42 -13.44
C LYS A 219 -6.45 9.52 -12.18
N CYS A 220 -6.29 8.41 -11.47
CA CYS A 220 -5.40 8.31 -10.31
C CYS A 220 -4.57 7.03 -10.41
N VAL A 221 -3.29 7.13 -10.06
CA VAL A 221 -2.42 5.96 -9.92
C VAL A 221 -2.83 5.22 -8.66
N VAL A 222 -3.16 3.94 -8.78
CA VAL A 222 -3.53 3.04 -7.67
C VAL A 222 -2.32 2.23 -7.22
N TYR A 223 -1.57 1.71 -8.19
CA TYR A 223 -0.33 0.99 -7.97
C TYR A 223 0.78 1.59 -8.81
N SER A 224 1.94 1.78 -8.19
CA SER A 224 3.20 2.09 -8.86
C SER A 224 4.28 1.27 -8.15
N PHE A 225 4.85 0.30 -8.87
CA PHE A 225 5.89 -0.58 -8.35
C PHE A 225 6.82 -0.98 -9.49
N SER A 226 7.98 -1.54 -9.15
CA SER A 226 8.99 -1.93 -10.13
C SER A 226 9.56 -3.31 -9.85
N HIS A 227 10.18 -3.91 -10.85
CA HIS A 227 11.05 -5.06 -10.68
C HIS A 227 12.30 -4.95 -11.56
N PRO A 228 13.41 -5.62 -11.19
CA PRO A 228 14.58 -5.74 -12.06
C PRO A 228 14.23 -6.43 -13.37
N VAL A 229 14.72 -5.91 -14.50
CA VAL A 229 14.40 -6.43 -15.85
C VAL A 229 14.81 -7.90 -16.01
N ASP A 230 15.91 -8.31 -15.39
CA ASP A 230 16.46 -9.67 -15.51
C ASP A 230 15.66 -10.72 -14.71
N CYS A 231 14.72 -10.30 -13.85
CA CYS A 231 13.87 -11.20 -13.08
C CYS A 231 12.64 -11.66 -13.90
N THR A 232 12.84 -12.56 -14.87
CA THR A 232 11.78 -13.01 -15.80
C THR A 232 10.65 -13.81 -15.16
N VAL A 233 10.88 -14.42 -13.98
CA VAL A 233 9.88 -15.18 -13.22
C VAL A 233 8.68 -14.32 -12.78
N VAL A 234 8.88 -13.00 -12.71
CA VAL A 234 7.91 -11.98 -12.29
C VAL A 234 6.63 -12.00 -13.13
N GLU A 235 6.72 -12.27 -14.44
CA GLU A 235 5.57 -12.16 -15.34
C GLU A 235 4.40 -13.07 -14.95
N SER A 236 4.68 -14.29 -14.49
CA SER A 236 3.64 -15.22 -14.07
C SER A 236 2.86 -14.74 -12.83
N ASN A 237 3.57 -14.15 -11.85
CA ASN A 237 2.96 -13.52 -10.67
C ASN A 237 2.16 -12.27 -11.05
N LEU A 238 2.68 -11.45 -11.98
CA LEU A 238 1.96 -10.28 -12.47
C LEU A 238 0.64 -10.66 -13.14
N GLN A 239 0.60 -11.73 -13.93
CA GLN A 239 -0.66 -12.18 -14.54
C GLN A 239 -1.68 -12.64 -13.50
N LYS A 240 -1.26 -13.41 -12.48
CA LYS A 240 -2.14 -13.81 -11.38
C LYS A 240 -2.73 -12.60 -10.64
N TRP A 241 -1.86 -11.64 -10.29
CA TRP A 241 -2.26 -10.40 -9.64
C TRP A 241 -3.25 -9.57 -10.50
N LYS A 242 -3.01 -9.46 -11.81
CA LYS A 242 -3.95 -8.77 -12.72
C LYS A 242 -5.32 -9.45 -12.80
N ILE A 243 -5.35 -10.78 -12.84
CA ILE A 243 -6.61 -11.55 -12.84
C ILE A 243 -7.40 -11.27 -11.56
N GLN A 244 -6.73 -11.28 -10.42
CA GLN A 244 -7.35 -10.97 -9.13
C GLN A 244 -7.89 -9.53 -9.08
N LEU A 245 -7.12 -8.55 -9.56
CA LEU A 245 -7.58 -7.16 -9.62
C LEU A 245 -8.80 -6.99 -10.54
N ASN A 246 -8.81 -7.66 -11.69
CA ASN A 246 -9.97 -7.59 -12.59
C ASN A 246 -11.22 -8.16 -11.92
N TYR A 247 -11.09 -9.25 -11.15
CA TYR A 247 -12.21 -9.81 -10.38
C TYR A 247 -12.74 -8.83 -9.32
N LEU A 248 -11.85 -8.06 -8.68
CA LEU A 248 -12.25 -7.04 -7.71
C LEU A 248 -12.91 -5.82 -8.36
N VAL A 249 -12.52 -5.46 -9.59
CA VAL A 249 -13.07 -4.30 -10.32
C VAL A 249 -14.34 -4.63 -11.11
N GLU A 250 -14.52 -5.85 -11.57
CA GLU A 250 -15.69 -6.27 -12.34
C GLU A 250 -17.04 -5.85 -11.73
N PRO A 251 -17.28 -6.00 -10.41
CA PRO A 251 -18.52 -5.51 -9.79
C PRO A 251 -18.59 -3.97 -9.63
N LEU A 252 -17.47 -3.26 -9.80
CA LEU A 252 -17.34 -1.82 -9.60
C LEU A 252 -17.51 -1.06 -10.93
N VAL A 253 -18.77 -0.85 -11.34
CA VAL A 253 -19.11 -0.14 -12.59
C VAL A 253 -18.54 1.28 -12.68
N ASP A 254 -18.20 1.87 -11.53
CA ASP A 254 -17.72 3.24 -11.39
C ASP A 254 -16.20 3.39 -11.57
N ILE A 255 -15.48 2.30 -11.83
CA ILE A 255 -14.02 2.30 -12.00
C ILE A 255 -13.65 1.56 -13.28
N SER A 256 -12.61 2.04 -13.95
CA SER A 256 -11.89 1.28 -14.98
C SER A 256 -10.40 1.37 -14.73
N LEU A 257 -9.68 0.27 -14.95
CA LEU A 257 -8.23 0.20 -14.74
C LEU A 257 -7.48 0.21 -16.07
N HIS A 258 -6.34 0.90 -16.08
CA HIS A 258 -5.39 0.93 -17.17
C HIS A 258 -4.01 0.58 -16.64
N HIS A 259 -3.38 -0.46 -17.21
CA HIS A 259 -2.02 -0.86 -16.86
C HIS A 259 -1.04 -0.36 -17.92
N GLU A 260 -0.05 0.41 -17.48
CA GLU A 260 1.06 0.91 -18.28
C GLU A 260 2.37 0.27 -17.77
N VAL A 261 3.23 -0.10 -18.69
CA VAL A 261 4.55 -0.66 -18.42
C VAL A 261 5.58 0.21 -19.11
N ASN A 262 6.52 0.73 -18.35
CA ASN A 262 7.65 1.49 -18.87
C ASN A 262 8.92 0.67 -18.68
N ASP A 263 9.53 0.27 -19.80
CA ASP A 263 10.87 -0.28 -19.83
C ASP A 263 11.86 0.89 -19.79
N THR A 264 12.93 0.78 -18.98
CA THR A 264 14.09 1.69 -18.90
C THR A 264 13.98 2.95 -18.03
N CYS A 265 14.06 2.74 -16.72
CA CYS A 265 14.72 3.72 -15.83
C CYS A 265 15.99 3.06 -15.25
N MET A 266 17.16 3.68 -15.47
CA MET A 266 18.35 3.41 -14.65
C MET A 266 18.23 4.35 -13.44
N GLU A 267 17.57 3.87 -12.38
CA GLU A 267 17.38 4.65 -11.15
C GLU A 267 18.35 4.17 -10.08
N THR A 268 18.98 5.11 -9.37
CA THR A 268 19.57 4.82 -8.07
C THR A 268 18.42 4.66 -7.08
N ILE A 269 18.03 3.42 -6.81
CA ILE A 269 17.01 3.13 -5.81
C ILE A 269 17.65 3.28 -4.43
N VAL A 270 17.30 4.34 -3.72
CA VAL A 270 17.60 4.47 -2.29
C VAL A 270 16.48 3.73 -1.55
N LEU A 271 16.78 2.51 -1.08
CA LEU A 271 15.88 1.69 -0.25
C LEU A 271 16.06 1.97 1.24
#